data_AF-A0A258M190-F1
#
_entry.id   AF-A0A258M190-F1
#
_cell.length_a   1.000
_cell.length_b   1.000
_cell.length_c   1.000
_cell.angle_alpha   90.00
_cell.angle_beta   90.00
_cell.angle_gamma   90.00
#
_symmetry.space_group_name_H-M   'P 1'
#
loop_
_entity.id
_entity.type
_entity.pdbx_description
1 polymer ?
#
loop_
_entity_poly.entity_id
_entity_poly.type
_entity_poly.pdbx_seq_one_letter_code
_entity_poly.pdbx_strand_id
1 'polypeptide(L)'
;MMSRFRLCALMLALTAGPALAAPDGPAAPGMPAPEGATPGVAAPDLVAGAKSVFLPYLNAPLAGSPLRHSPKLGLSVNGGRPIRAVMDTGSLGIVVSARLIPEFDTLEVLKPGELTYTSSGRIMKGVWVKARVTLSGTNGAEVTTRPIPVLAVTHVECTRTARRCRPRANPTGIAMIGVGFARGGEVEKLGLADRNAFLSLPGMGTADAPATVRRGYLVTRRGVYLGLSAEGAKGMDFIKLEKAQGRSGWAPTPVCLSLGGRAPAACGTALVDTGVTTMYLTLPPAQLTGQTQPNPAGVPTPTGGTALRIAFGPGGSGPSYVFKAGDQTDPSAPHAIILVNRPGTVFVNTSVRLLNRFDYLYDADGGFVGFRPVASP
;
A
#
# COMPACT_ATOMS: atom_id res chain seq x y z
N MET A 1 16.47 2.65 -44.08
CA MET A 1 16.61 1.99 -42.76
C MET A 1 15.87 2.81 -41.70
N MET A 2 14.61 2.48 -41.43
CA MET A 2 13.80 3.07 -40.38
C MET A 2 13.22 1.91 -39.57
N SER A 3 13.61 1.77 -38.30
CA SER A 3 13.02 0.76 -37.40
C SER A 3 12.11 1.45 -36.40
N ARG A 4 10.82 1.15 -36.50
CA ARG A 4 9.72 1.69 -35.70
C ARG A 4 9.73 1.06 -34.31
N PHE A 5 9.75 1.89 -33.26
CA PHE A 5 9.49 1.46 -31.88
C PHE A 5 8.02 1.04 -31.74
N ARG A 6 7.77 -0.23 -31.43
CA ARG A 6 6.48 -0.72 -30.91
C ARG A 6 6.64 -1.04 -29.43
N LEU A 7 6.01 -0.22 -28.58
CA LEU A 7 5.80 -0.53 -27.17
C LEU A 7 4.63 -1.51 -27.09
N CYS A 8 4.89 -2.73 -26.62
CA CYS A 8 3.88 -3.77 -26.49
C CYS A 8 3.02 -3.46 -25.24
N ALA A 9 1.84 -2.89 -25.46
CA ALA A 9 0.77 -2.84 -24.47
C ALA A 9 0.09 -4.21 -24.44
N LEU A 10 0.06 -4.87 -23.27
CA LEU A 10 -0.76 -6.06 -23.11
C LEU A 10 -2.08 -5.66 -22.47
N MET A 11 -3.14 -5.87 -23.26
CA MET A 11 -4.56 -5.73 -22.95
C MET A 11 -4.98 -6.63 -21.78
N LEU A 12 -5.89 -6.14 -20.95
CA LEU A 12 -6.85 -6.99 -20.25
C LEU A 12 -8.19 -6.84 -20.99
N ALA A 13 -8.63 -7.89 -21.67
CA ALA A 13 -9.95 -7.96 -22.28
C ALA A 13 -11.00 -8.26 -21.20
N LEU A 14 -12.01 -7.41 -21.06
CA LEU A 14 -13.28 -7.74 -20.45
C LEU A 14 -14.30 -7.91 -21.59
N THR A 15 -14.88 -9.10 -21.69
CA THR A 15 -16.03 -9.38 -22.56
C THR A 15 -17.29 -8.80 -21.92
N ALA A 16 -17.98 -7.91 -22.64
CA ALA A 16 -19.31 -7.41 -22.30
C ALA A 16 -20.37 -8.49 -22.61
N GLY A 17 -21.16 -8.86 -21.60
CA GLY A 17 -22.42 -9.59 -21.79
C GLY A 17 -23.58 -8.63 -22.10
N PRO A 18 -24.63 -9.07 -22.80
CA PRO A 18 -25.66 -8.18 -23.32
C PRO A 18 -26.55 -7.57 -22.24
N ALA A 19 -26.95 -6.33 -22.48
CA ALA A 19 -27.91 -5.58 -21.70
C ALA A 19 -29.32 -6.20 -21.82
N LEU A 20 -29.93 -6.53 -20.69
CA LEU A 20 -31.35 -6.81 -20.58
C LEU A 20 -32.06 -5.54 -20.08
N ALA A 21 -33.04 -5.12 -20.87
CA ALA A 21 -33.89 -3.95 -20.61
C ALA A 21 -34.72 -4.15 -19.34
N ALA A 22 -34.80 -3.10 -18.51
CA ALA A 22 -35.75 -3.02 -17.40
C ALA A 22 -37.05 -2.36 -17.90
N PRO A 23 -38.24 -2.91 -17.56
CA PRO A 23 -39.51 -2.26 -17.85
C PRO A 23 -39.84 -1.18 -16.81
N ASP A 24 -40.43 -0.10 -17.31
CA ASP A 24 -41.01 1.01 -16.55
C ASP A 24 -42.15 0.55 -15.63
N GLY A 25 -42.14 1.02 -14.38
CA GLY A 25 -43.22 0.85 -13.40
C GLY A 25 -43.26 2.03 -12.42
N PRO A 26 -44.45 2.42 -11.91
CA PRO A 26 -44.75 3.81 -11.56
C PRO A 26 -44.31 4.24 -10.16
N ALA A 27 -44.22 5.56 -9.99
CA ALA A 27 -43.82 6.29 -8.79
C ALA A 27 -44.73 6.04 -7.58
N ALA A 28 -44.11 5.85 -6.41
CA ALA A 28 -44.76 5.84 -5.10
C ALA A 28 -44.40 7.11 -4.30
N PRO A 29 -45.30 7.59 -3.41
CA PRO A 29 -45.29 8.95 -2.87
C PRO A 29 -44.36 9.12 -1.66
N GLY A 30 -44.00 10.38 -1.40
CA GLY A 30 -42.94 10.82 -0.50
C GLY A 30 -43.08 10.44 0.97
N MET A 31 -41.92 10.15 1.58
CA MET A 31 -41.73 10.09 3.02
C MET A 31 -40.97 11.35 3.51
N PRO A 32 -41.23 11.80 4.74
CA PRO A 32 -40.76 13.08 5.26
C PRO A 32 -39.25 13.06 5.53
N ALA A 33 -38.62 14.21 5.38
CA ALA A 33 -37.21 14.42 5.66
C ALA A 33 -36.94 14.30 7.18
N PRO A 34 -35.93 13.53 7.63
CA PRO A 34 -35.49 13.63 9.01
C PRO A 34 -34.57 14.85 9.19
N GLU A 35 -34.83 15.54 10.29
CA GLU A 35 -34.15 16.71 10.80
C GLU A 35 -32.64 16.50 10.95
N GLY A 36 -31.87 17.44 10.38
CA GLY A 36 -30.87 18.23 11.11
C GLY A 36 -29.91 17.56 12.09
N ALA A 37 -29.28 16.43 11.75
CA ALA A 37 -28.01 16.06 12.37
C ALA A 37 -26.86 16.62 11.52
N THR A 38 -26.07 17.56 12.06
CA THR A 38 -24.79 17.92 11.45
C THR A 38 -23.95 16.65 11.36
N PRO A 39 -23.52 16.18 10.17
CA PRO A 39 -22.75 14.95 10.10
C PRO A 39 -21.44 15.15 10.86
N GLY A 40 -21.30 14.51 12.02
CA GLY A 40 -20.01 14.42 12.68
C GLY A 40 -19.00 13.81 11.72
N VAL A 41 -17.77 14.33 11.71
CA VAL A 41 -16.68 13.77 10.91
C VAL A 41 -16.52 12.30 11.30
N ALA A 42 -16.80 11.39 10.37
CA ALA A 42 -16.76 9.96 10.64
C ALA A 42 -15.35 9.54 11.07
N ALA A 43 -15.22 8.89 12.23
CA ALA A 43 -13.97 8.41 12.79
C ALA A 43 -14.06 6.91 13.14
N PRO A 44 -12.92 6.21 13.26
CA PRO A 44 -12.89 4.85 13.80
C PRO A 44 -13.48 4.77 15.21
N ASP A 45 -14.26 3.73 15.47
CA ASP A 45 -14.73 3.41 16.82
C ASP A 45 -13.62 2.67 17.60
N LEU A 46 -12.84 3.42 18.39
CA LEU A 46 -11.68 2.90 19.10
C LEU A 46 -11.99 2.72 20.59
N VAL A 47 -11.79 1.50 21.08
CA VAL A 47 -11.97 1.17 22.49
C VAL A 47 -10.95 1.95 23.33
N ALA A 48 -11.45 2.69 24.33
CA ALA A 48 -10.61 3.38 25.30
C ALA A 48 -9.73 2.39 26.07
N GLY A 49 -8.44 2.72 26.24
CA GLY A 49 -7.48 1.85 26.94
C GLY A 49 -6.90 0.69 26.12
N ALA A 50 -7.33 0.49 24.86
CA ALA A 50 -6.69 -0.47 23.96
C ALA A 50 -5.21 -0.14 23.80
N LYS A 51 -4.35 -1.17 23.91
CA LYS A 51 -2.89 -1.02 23.80
C LYS A 51 -2.43 -1.36 22.39
N SER A 52 -1.37 -0.68 21.96
CA SER A 52 -0.63 -0.99 20.74
C SER A 52 0.79 -1.39 21.06
N VAL A 53 1.39 -2.22 20.20
CA VAL A 53 2.81 -2.58 20.30
C VAL A 53 3.60 -1.75 19.31
N PHE A 54 4.58 -0.99 19.80
CA PHE A 54 5.46 -0.19 18.96
C PHE A 54 6.70 -0.97 18.54
N LEU A 55 6.89 -1.12 17.23
CA LEU A 55 8.07 -1.69 16.61
C LEU A 55 8.86 -0.58 15.88
N PRO A 56 9.93 -0.04 16.47
CA PRO A 56 10.82 0.90 15.80
C PRO A 56 11.57 0.21 14.66
N TYR A 57 11.75 0.91 13.54
CA TYR A 57 12.41 0.34 12.38
C TYR A 57 13.90 0.04 12.65
N LEU A 58 14.40 -1.05 12.09
CA LEU A 58 15.81 -1.43 12.09
C LEU A 58 16.73 -0.44 11.37
N ASN A 59 16.14 0.48 10.63
CA ASN A 59 16.77 1.59 9.94
C ASN A 59 16.00 2.90 10.18
N ALA A 60 15.40 3.06 11.35
CA ALA A 60 14.74 4.31 11.73
C ALA A 60 15.73 5.48 11.60
N PRO A 61 15.31 6.62 11.02
CA PRO A 61 16.16 7.80 10.98
C PRO A 61 16.45 8.31 12.39
N LEU A 62 17.57 9.02 12.54
CA LEU A 62 17.86 9.78 13.77
C LEU A 62 16.73 10.77 14.07
N ALA A 63 16.64 11.20 15.33
CA ALA A 63 15.71 12.27 15.70
C ALA A 63 15.97 13.52 14.83
N GLY A 64 14.91 14.14 14.32
CA GLY A 64 15.02 15.28 13.38
C GLY A 64 15.50 14.93 11.97
N SER A 65 15.82 13.66 11.65
CA SER A 65 16.23 13.29 10.29
C SER A 65 15.08 12.73 9.47
N PRO A 66 15.08 12.95 8.14
CA PRO A 66 14.05 12.42 7.25
C PRO A 66 14.24 10.92 6.98
N LEU A 67 13.13 10.21 6.77
CA LEU A 67 13.12 8.85 6.26
C LEU A 67 13.38 8.86 4.75
N ARG A 68 14.53 8.32 4.34
CA ARG A 68 14.98 8.31 2.93
C ARG A 68 14.90 6.94 2.26
N HIS A 69 14.69 5.88 3.03
CA HIS A 69 14.71 4.49 2.59
C HIS A 69 13.48 3.75 3.09
N SER A 70 13.09 2.69 2.39
CA SER A 70 12.01 1.80 2.84
C SER A 70 12.30 1.27 4.25
N PRO A 71 11.31 1.27 5.16
CA PRO A 71 11.49 0.83 6.52
C PRO A 71 11.75 -0.67 6.58
N LYS A 72 12.54 -1.09 7.57
CA LYS A 72 12.87 -2.49 7.80
C LYS A 72 12.47 -2.91 9.20
N LEU A 73 11.89 -4.10 9.30
CA LEU A 73 11.63 -4.79 10.57
C LEU A 73 12.43 -6.09 10.62
N GLY A 74 12.61 -6.61 11.83
CA GLY A 74 13.03 -7.99 12.01
C GLY A 74 11.89 -8.91 11.60
N LEU A 75 12.20 -9.99 10.89
CA LEU A 75 11.28 -11.01 10.47
C LEU A 75 11.86 -12.38 10.85
N SER A 76 11.13 -13.17 11.60
CA SER A 76 11.39 -14.60 11.77
C SER A 76 10.18 -15.38 11.28
N VAL A 77 10.42 -16.47 10.56
CA VAL A 77 9.37 -17.38 10.10
C VAL A 77 9.60 -18.71 10.79
N ASN A 78 8.55 -19.27 11.39
CA ASN A 78 8.58 -20.56 12.07
C ASN A 78 9.70 -20.70 13.12
N GLY A 79 9.94 -19.67 13.93
CA GLY A 79 10.99 -19.68 14.96
C GLY A 79 12.42 -19.59 14.41
N GLY A 80 12.59 -19.32 13.11
CA GLY A 80 13.89 -19.15 12.48
C GLY A 80 14.67 -17.94 12.98
N ARG A 81 15.92 -17.83 12.54
CA ARG A 81 16.74 -16.66 12.86
C ARG A 81 16.09 -15.37 12.31
N PRO A 82 16.03 -14.28 13.10
CA PRO A 82 15.56 -13.00 12.59
C PRO A 82 16.38 -12.50 11.40
N ILE A 83 15.68 -12.09 10.33
CA ILE A 83 16.24 -11.47 9.13
C ILE A 83 15.69 -10.05 8.97
N ARG A 84 16.43 -9.20 8.26
CA ARG A 84 15.98 -7.83 7.95
C ARG A 84 15.04 -7.88 6.73
N ALA A 85 13.77 -7.53 6.92
CA ALA A 85 12.78 -7.52 5.85
C ALA A 85 12.26 -6.10 5.58
N VAL A 86 11.95 -5.79 4.32
CA VAL A 86 11.32 -4.52 3.96
C VAL A 86 9.85 -4.55 4.35
N MET A 87 9.40 -3.54 5.11
CA MET A 87 7.98 -3.35 5.43
C MET A 87 7.33 -2.49 4.35
N ASP A 88 6.26 -3.02 3.76
CA ASP A 88 5.69 -2.53 2.52
C ASP A 88 4.16 -2.43 2.58
N THR A 89 3.63 -1.22 2.75
CA THR A 89 2.19 -0.94 2.63
C THR A 89 1.69 -0.98 1.18
N GLY A 90 2.61 -1.04 0.21
CA GLY A 90 2.38 -1.20 -1.22
C GLY A 90 2.11 -2.64 -1.67
N SER A 91 2.37 -3.65 -0.86
CA SER A 91 2.11 -5.05 -1.20
C SER A 91 1.34 -5.76 -0.10
N LEU A 92 0.88 -6.99 -0.32
CA LEU A 92 0.16 -7.77 0.68
C LEU A 92 0.69 -9.21 0.73
N GLY A 93 1.05 -9.65 1.93
CA GLY A 93 1.62 -10.98 2.17
C GLY A 93 3.11 -10.92 2.46
N ILE A 94 3.60 -11.99 3.10
CA ILE A 94 5.03 -12.15 3.36
C ILE A 94 5.64 -12.97 2.23
N VAL A 95 6.76 -12.47 1.71
CA VAL A 95 7.55 -13.14 0.68
C VAL A 95 8.97 -13.30 1.21
N VAL A 96 9.43 -14.55 1.33
CA VAL A 96 10.73 -14.86 1.90
C VAL A 96 11.40 -16.00 1.12
N SER A 97 12.72 -15.97 1.00
CA SER A 97 13.48 -17.12 0.50
C SER A 97 13.17 -18.37 1.35
N ALA A 98 12.79 -19.49 0.73
CA ALA A 98 12.49 -20.75 1.43
C ALA A 98 13.65 -21.21 2.34
N ARG A 99 14.90 -20.96 1.93
CA ARG A 99 16.11 -21.24 2.72
C ARG A 99 16.22 -20.52 4.06
N LEU A 100 15.41 -19.49 4.29
CA LEU A 100 15.40 -18.74 5.55
C LEU A 100 14.32 -19.25 6.51
N ILE A 101 13.56 -20.26 6.10
CA ILE A 101 12.50 -20.90 6.89
C ILE A 101 13.08 -22.21 7.43
N PRO A 102 13.26 -22.36 8.76
CA PRO A 102 13.67 -23.62 9.35
C PRO A 102 12.58 -24.66 9.16
N GLU A 103 13.00 -25.92 8.96
CA GLU A 103 12.10 -27.06 8.80
C GLU A 103 11.04 -26.83 7.71
N PHE A 104 11.41 -26.09 6.65
CA PHE A 104 10.51 -25.70 5.56
C PHE A 104 9.71 -26.89 4.99
N ASP A 105 10.36 -28.05 4.82
CA ASP A 105 9.75 -29.25 4.23
C ASP A 105 8.68 -29.90 5.14
N THR A 106 8.57 -29.46 6.40
CA THR A 106 7.55 -29.95 7.37
C THR A 106 6.30 -29.08 7.43
N LEU A 107 6.35 -27.88 6.82
CA LEU A 107 5.23 -26.93 6.90
C LEU A 107 4.06 -27.35 6.02
N GLU A 108 2.84 -27.02 6.47
CA GLU A 108 1.63 -27.18 5.66
C GLU A 108 1.74 -26.35 4.38
N VAL A 109 1.85 -27.04 3.24
CA VAL A 109 1.83 -26.42 1.91
C VAL A 109 0.38 -26.16 1.52
N LEU A 110 0.07 -24.87 1.29
CA LEU A 110 -1.29 -24.44 0.94
C LEU A 110 -1.53 -24.54 -0.58
N LYS A 111 -0.56 -24.07 -1.38
CA LYS A 111 -0.59 -24.10 -2.86
C LYS A 111 0.70 -23.53 -3.47
N PRO A 112 1.01 -23.80 -4.74
CA PRO A 112 2.00 -23.04 -5.50
C PRO A 112 1.68 -21.54 -5.51
N GLY A 113 2.71 -20.71 -5.58
CA GLY A 113 2.57 -19.26 -5.53
C GLY A 113 3.58 -18.54 -6.40
N GLU A 114 3.15 -17.40 -6.95
CA GLU A 114 4.01 -16.50 -7.70
C GLU A 114 3.68 -15.04 -7.36
N LEU A 115 4.71 -14.18 -7.35
CA LEU A 115 4.55 -12.72 -7.29
C LEU A 115 5.53 -12.03 -8.24
N THR A 116 5.00 -11.14 -9.10
CA THR A 116 5.80 -10.41 -10.08
C THR A 116 6.07 -8.96 -9.65
N TYR A 117 7.33 -8.62 -9.46
CA TYR A 117 7.80 -7.25 -9.23
C TYR A 117 8.15 -6.58 -10.55
N THR A 118 7.16 -6.01 -11.21
CA THR A 118 7.26 -5.44 -12.57
C THR A 118 8.35 -4.38 -12.74
N SER A 119 8.62 -3.58 -11.70
CA SER A 119 9.69 -2.56 -11.72
C SER A 119 11.10 -3.15 -11.84
N SER A 120 11.32 -4.32 -11.25
CA SER A 120 12.59 -5.07 -11.32
C SER A 120 12.60 -6.16 -12.39
N GLY A 121 11.41 -6.48 -12.94
CA GLY A 121 11.20 -7.60 -13.84
C GLY A 121 11.43 -8.97 -13.19
N ARG A 122 11.39 -9.07 -11.85
CA ARG A 122 11.57 -10.32 -11.11
C ARG A 122 10.23 -11.01 -10.90
N ILE A 123 10.21 -12.31 -11.12
CA ILE A 123 9.07 -13.19 -10.88
C ILE A 123 9.49 -14.13 -9.75
N MET A 124 8.93 -13.96 -8.55
CA MET A 124 9.24 -14.82 -7.40
C MET A 124 8.31 -16.02 -7.43
N LYS A 125 8.85 -17.23 -7.51
CA LYS A 125 8.10 -18.48 -7.60
C LYS A 125 8.42 -19.39 -6.42
N GLY A 126 7.41 -20.09 -5.94
CA GLY A 126 7.56 -21.04 -4.85
C GLY A 126 6.22 -21.57 -4.39
N VAL A 127 6.08 -21.76 -3.09
CA VAL A 127 4.87 -22.29 -2.47
C VAL A 127 4.41 -21.39 -1.33
N TRP A 128 3.10 -21.22 -1.21
CA TRP A 128 2.49 -20.67 -0.02
C TRP A 128 2.49 -21.75 1.07
N VAL A 129 3.13 -21.48 2.19
CA VAL A 129 3.12 -22.33 3.39
C VAL A 129 2.40 -21.61 4.51
N LYS A 130 1.81 -22.37 5.44
CA LYS A 130 1.22 -21.83 6.66
C LYS A 130 2.27 -21.79 7.76
N ALA A 131 2.60 -20.59 8.24
CA ALA A 131 3.64 -20.42 9.26
C ALA A 131 3.30 -19.30 10.23
N ARG A 132 3.82 -19.40 11.45
CA ARG A 132 3.86 -18.25 12.37
C ARG A 132 4.99 -17.33 11.96
N VAL A 133 4.76 -16.04 12.15
CA VAL A 133 5.74 -15.00 11.86
C VAL A 133 5.95 -14.14 13.10
N THR A 134 7.21 -13.94 13.48
CA THR A 134 7.60 -12.98 14.51
C THR A 134 8.17 -11.73 13.85
N LEU A 135 7.63 -10.58 14.22
CA LEU A 135 8.09 -9.26 13.79
C LEU A 135 8.75 -8.56 14.96
N SER A 136 9.90 -7.92 14.74
CA SER A 136 10.63 -7.24 15.82
C SER A 136 11.18 -5.88 15.42
N GLY A 137 11.31 -5.00 16.42
CA GLY A 137 11.93 -3.68 16.32
C GLY A 137 13.30 -3.60 17.01
N THR A 138 13.94 -2.43 16.93
CA THR A 138 15.26 -2.19 17.56
C THR A 138 15.25 -2.10 19.09
N ASN A 139 14.08 -1.91 19.70
CA ASN A 139 13.90 -1.80 21.15
C ASN A 139 13.70 -3.16 21.84
N GLY A 140 13.87 -4.27 21.12
CA GLY A 140 13.60 -5.62 21.63
C GLY A 140 12.12 -6.00 21.69
N ALA A 141 11.20 -5.10 21.34
CA ALA A 141 9.79 -5.46 21.21
C ALA A 141 9.57 -6.39 20.02
N GLU A 142 8.74 -7.40 20.23
CA GLU A 142 8.34 -8.36 19.21
C GLU A 142 6.88 -8.77 19.35
N VAL A 143 6.34 -9.28 18.24
CA VAL A 143 4.98 -9.79 18.15
C VAL A 143 4.97 -11.00 17.22
N THR A 144 4.29 -12.07 17.64
CA THR A 144 4.17 -13.29 16.85
C THR A 144 2.73 -13.45 16.37
N THR A 145 2.54 -13.63 15.07
CA THR A 145 1.22 -13.80 14.47
C THR A 145 0.60 -15.16 14.83
N ARG A 146 -0.72 -15.27 14.64
CA ARG A 146 -1.35 -16.57 14.32
C ARG A 146 -0.71 -17.15 13.04
N PRO A 147 -0.81 -18.45 12.77
CA PRO A 147 -0.33 -19.01 11.50
C PRO A 147 -1.00 -18.30 10.31
N ILE A 148 -0.20 -17.78 9.38
CA ILE A 148 -0.65 -17.07 8.18
C ILE A 148 0.03 -17.64 6.93
N PRO A 149 -0.52 -17.40 5.73
CA PRO A 149 0.17 -17.75 4.49
C PRO A 149 1.44 -16.92 4.27
N VAL A 150 2.55 -17.61 4.00
CA VAL A 150 3.86 -17.05 3.67
C VAL A 150 4.31 -17.63 2.33
N LEU A 151 4.70 -16.79 1.37
CA LEU A 151 5.28 -17.26 0.11
C LEU A 151 6.75 -17.59 0.34
N ALA A 152 7.04 -18.89 0.41
CA ALA A 152 8.38 -19.45 0.47
C ALA A 152 8.92 -19.56 -0.96
N VAL A 153 9.78 -18.62 -1.33
CA VAL A 153 10.36 -18.51 -2.67
C VAL A 153 11.49 -19.52 -2.84
N THR A 154 11.30 -20.43 -3.80
CA THR A 154 12.29 -21.45 -4.17
C THR A 154 13.01 -21.10 -5.47
N HIS A 155 12.42 -20.22 -6.29
CA HIS A 155 12.99 -19.82 -7.58
C HIS A 155 12.67 -18.36 -7.93
N VAL A 156 13.58 -17.70 -8.65
CA VAL A 156 13.34 -16.39 -9.27
C VAL A 156 13.46 -16.55 -10.77
N GLU A 157 12.41 -16.18 -11.50
CA GLU A 157 12.44 -15.99 -12.95
C GLU A 157 12.47 -14.50 -13.30
N CYS A 158 12.66 -14.19 -14.58
CA CYS A 158 12.72 -12.82 -15.08
C CYS A 158 11.69 -12.62 -16.19
N THR A 159 11.03 -11.47 -16.18
CA THR A 159 10.21 -11.06 -17.31
C THR A 159 11.09 -10.87 -18.55
N ARG A 160 10.53 -11.09 -19.74
CA ARG A 160 11.28 -11.03 -21.01
C ARG A 160 11.94 -9.67 -21.26
N THR A 161 11.40 -8.60 -20.69
CA THR A 161 11.87 -7.22 -20.87
C THR A 161 12.83 -6.75 -19.78
N ALA A 162 13.12 -7.59 -18.78
CA ALA A 162 13.95 -7.24 -17.64
C ALA A 162 15.43 -7.14 -18.04
N ARG A 163 15.98 -5.92 -18.11
CA ARG A 163 17.41 -5.73 -18.46
C ARG A 163 18.38 -6.11 -17.35
N ARG A 164 17.95 -6.10 -16.09
CA ARG A 164 18.81 -6.26 -14.90
C ARG A 164 18.36 -7.40 -13.97
N CYS A 165 17.55 -8.33 -14.47
CA CYS A 165 17.15 -9.51 -13.74
C CYS A 165 17.97 -10.73 -14.21
N ARG A 166 18.36 -11.60 -13.27
CA ARG A 166 18.96 -12.91 -13.58
C ARG A 166 18.13 -13.99 -12.88
N PRO A 167 17.68 -15.04 -13.59
CA PRO A 167 17.01 -16.16 -12.97
C PRO A 167 17.91 -16.84 -11.93
N ARG A 168 17.33 -17.31 -10.84
CA ARG A 168 18.08 -17.94 -9.73
C ARG A 168 17.25 -19.04 -9.10
N ALA A 169 17.77 -20.25 -9.09
CA ALA A 169 17.30 -21.28 -8.18
C ALA A 169 17.75 -20.95 -6.76
N ASN A 170 16.93 -21.32 -5.78
CA ASN A 170 17.29 -21.25 -4.37
C ASN A 170 17.78 -19.85 -3.93
N PRO A 171 17.01 -18.78 -4.23
CA PRO A 171 17.47 -17.42 -4.00
C PRO A 171 17.71 -17.15 -2.52
N THR A 172 18.69 -16.31 -2.23
CA THR A 172 18.92 -15.74 -0.89
C THR A 172 18.56 -14.25 -0.89
N GLY A 173 18.33 -13.68 0.30
CA GLY A 173 18.11 -12.25 0.46
C GLY A 173 16.74 -11.75 -0.02
N ILE A 174 15.74 -12.61 -0.14
CA ILE A 174 14.35 -12.21 -0.36
C ILE A 174 13.66 -12.19 0.99
N ALA A 175 13.19 -11.01 1.40
CA ALA A 175 12.42 -10.81 2.63
C ALA A 175 11.59 -9.51 2.54
N MET A 176 10.28 -9.65 2.41
CA MET A 176 9.32 -8.56 2.36
C MET A 176 8.11 -8.86 3.24
N ILE A 177 7.64 -7.83 3.94
CA ILE A 177 6.46 -7.85 4.79
C ILE A 177 5.44 -6.92 4.13
N GLY A 178 4.61 -7.47 3.25
CA GLY A 178 3.51 -6.77 2.60
C GLY A 178 2.32 -6.65 3.54
N VAL A 179 1.92 -5.41 3.86
CA VAL A 179 0.86 -5.09 4.84
C VAL A 179 -0.22 -4.17 4.28
N GLY A 180 -0.25 -3.95 2.97
CA GLY A 180 -1.25 -3.12 2.30
C GLY A 180 -2.67 -3.70 2.31
N PHE A 181 -3.61 -2.88 1.87
CA PHE A 181 -5.00 -3.26 1.63
C PHE A 181 -5.41 -2.91 0.19
N ALA A 182 -6.67 -3.16 -0.18
CA ALA A 182 -7.20 -2.93 -1.53
C ALA A 182 -6.41 -3.67 -2.64
N ARG A 183 -5.74 -4.78 -2.29
CA ARG A 183 -5.01 -5.68 -3.19
C ARG A 183 -5.86 -6.87 -3.66
N GLY A 184 -7.19 -6.74 -3.60
CA GLY A 184 -8.14 -7.85 -3.75
C GLY A 184 -7.97 -8.71 -5.01
N GLY A 185 -7.52 -8.13 -6.14
CA GLY A 185 -7.25 -8.92 -7.35
C GLY A 185 -6.18 -10.00 -7.18
N GLU A 186 -5.28 -9.88 -6.20
CA GLU A 186 -4.32 -10.93 -5.83
C GLU A 186 -4.83 -11.82 -4.69
N VAL A 187 -5.64 -11.29 -3.77
CA VAL A 187 -6.22 -12.04 -2.63
C VAL A 187 -7.23 -13.07 -3.11
N GLU A 188 -8.09 -12.68 -4.05
CA GLU A 188 -9.18 -13.52 -4.56
C GLU A 188 -8.68 -14.60 -5.49
N LYS A 189 -7.74 -14.25 -6.39
CA LYS A 189 -7.07 -15.23 -7.25
C LYS A 189 -6.33 -16.30 -6.45
N LEU A 190 -5.81 -15.94 -5.28
CA LEU A 190 -5.10 -16.87 -4.43
C LEU A 190 -6.00 -17.57 -3.42
N GLY A 191 -7.22 -17.09 -3.13
CA GLY A 191 -8.13 -17.69 -2.15
C GLY A 191 -7.50 -17.88 -0.77
N LEU A 192 -6.62 -16.95 -0.36
CA LEU A 192 -5.88 -17.00 0.90
C LEU A 192 -6.27 -15.82 1.78
N ALA A 193 -7.05 -16.08 2.83
CA ALA A 193 -7.39 -15.11 3.86
C ALA A 193 -6.15 -14.72 4.70
N ASP A 194 -6.23 -13.58 5.39
CA ASP A 194 -5.33 -13.18 6.48
C ASP A 194 -3.82 -13.14 6.16
N ARG A 195 -3.47 -12.64 4.96
CA ARG A 195 -2.07 -12.47 4.53
C ARG A 195 -1.37 -11.24 5.12
N ASN A 196 -2.12 -10.34 5.75
CA ASN A 196 -1.54 -9.16 6.39
C ASN A 196 -1.09 -9.51 7.82
N ALA A 197 0.22 -9.65 8.03
CA ALA A 197 0.77 -9.99 9.34
C ALA A 197 0.37 -9.02 10.46
N PHE A 198 0.12 -7.75 10.13
CA PHE A 198 -0.26 -6.74 11.12
C PHE A 198 -1.72 -6.88 11.59
N LEU A 199 -2.54 -7.66 10.88
CA LEU A 199 -3.96 -7.89 11.21
C LEU A 199 -4.21 -9.30 11.77
N SER A 200 -3.13 -10.07 11.99
CA SER A 200 -3.17 -11.48 12.35
C SER A 200 -2.51 -11.75 13.72
N LEU A 201 -2.49 -10.75 14.61
CA LEU A 201 -1.90 -10.89 15.95
C LEU A 201 -2.86 -11.62 16.92
N PRO A 202 -2.32 -12.30 17.95
CA PRO A 202 -3.12 -12.78 19.08
C PRO A 202 -3.93 -11.64 19.71
N GLY A 203 -5.16 -11.93 20.12
CA GLY A 203 -6.08 -10.93 20.68
C GLY A 203 -6.75 -10.02 19.65
N MET A 204 -6.39 -10.11 18.36
CA MET A 204 -7.18 -9.53 17.27
C MET A 204 -8.29 -10.49 16.84
N GLY A 205 -9.48 -9.94 16.62
CA GLY A 205 -10.66 -10.68 16.17
C GLY A 205 -10.63 -10.96 14.67
N THR A 206 -11.82 -11.18 14.11
CA THR A 206 -12.10 -11.01 12.68
C THR A 206 -12.90 -9.72 12.48
N ALA A 207 -13.17 -9.33 11.23
CA ALA A 207 -14.03 -8.19 10.95
C ALA A 207 -15.45 -8.39 11.51
N ASP A 208 -15.95 -9.63 11.52
CA ASP A 208 -17.31 -9.98 11.96
C ASP A 208 -17.36 -10.43 13.44
N ALA A 209 -16.21 -10.71 14.04
CA ALA A 209 -16.07 -11.06 15.45
C ALA A 209 -14.86 -10.32 16.06
N PRO A 210 -15.02 -9.01 16.39
CA PRO A 210 -13.96 -8.23 17.02
C PRO A 210 -13.50 -8.83 18.35
N ALA A 211 -12.26 -8.54 18.73
CA ALA A 211 -11.68 -8.98 20.01
C ALA A 211 -11.04 -7.78 20.74
N THR A 212 -10.22 -8.06 21.76
CA THR A 212 -9.65 -7.05 22.65
C THR A 212 -8.67 -6.08 21.97
N VAL A 213 -8.12 -6.45 20.81
CA VAL A 213 -7.23 -5.60 20.00
C VAL A 213 -7.91 -5.30 18.67
N ARG A 214 -8.13 -4.02 18.38
CA ARG A 214 -8.68 -3.58 17.09
C ARG A 214 -7.68 -3.81 15.96
N ARG A 215 -8.15 -4.38 14.84
CA ARG A 215 -7.29 -4.68 13.68
C ARG A 215 -6.97 -3.41 12.92
N GLY A 216 -5.69 -3.10 12.89
CA GLY A 216 -5.15 -1.95 12.17
C GLY A 216 -3.76 -1.61 12.69
N TYR A 217 -3.17 -0.60 12.09
CA TYR A 217 -1.83 -0.16 12.44
C TYR A 217 -1.62 1.31 12.11
N LEU A 218 -0.67 1.92 12.82
CA LEU A 218 -0.19 3.28 12.59
C LEU A 218 1.27 3.23 12.16
N VAL A 219 1.54 3.73 10.96
CA VAL A 219 2.85 3.86 10.34
C VAL A 219 3.38 5.28 10.57
N THR A 220 4.56 5.38 11.15
CA THR A 220 5.23 6.67 11.41
C THR A 220 6.58 6.72 10.70
N ARG A 221 7.25 7.86 10.73
CA ARG A 221 8.63 7.97 10.25
C ARG A 221 9.63 7.05 10.98
N ARG A 222 9.34 6.64 12.22
CA ARG A 222 10.29 5.96 13.12
C ARG A 222 9.99 4.48 13.35
N GLY A 223 8.76 4.05 13.10
CA GLY A 223 8.30 2.73 13.43
C GLY A 223 6.83 2.54 13.14
N VAL A 224 6.31 1.39 13.52
CA VAL A 224 4.90 1.05 13.38
C VAL A 224 4.30 0.67 14.73
N TYR A 225 3.10 1.14 14.99
CA TYR A 225 2.26 0.65 16.08
C TYR A 225 1.28 -0.39 15.52
N LEU A 226 1.25 -1.56 16.12
CA LEU A 226 0.35 -2.64 15.75
C LEU A 226 -0.78 -2.76 16.77
N GLY A 227 -2.01 -2.87 16.26
CA GLY A 227 -3.21 -2.64 17.04
C GLY A 227 -3.54 -1.15 17.13
N LEU A 228 -4.80 -0.81 16.92
CA LEU A 228 -5.25 0.58 17.03
C LEU A 228 -5.63 0.92 18.47
N SER A 229 -5.26 2.13 18.88
CA SER A 229 -5.64 2.72 20.16
C SER A 229 -6.15 4.14 19.95
N ALA A 230 -7.05 4.58 20.83
CA ALA A 230 -7.56 5.95 20.81
C ALA A 230 -6.44 6.99 20.90
N GLU A 231 -5.42 6.73 21.73
CA GLU A 231 -4.25 7.61 21.87
C GLU A 231 -3.44 7.70 20.57
N GLY A 232 -3.18 6.57 19.91
CA GLY A 232 -2.44 6.56 18.64
C GLY A 232 -3.17 7.33 17.52
N ALA A 233 -4.50 7.33 17.57
CA ALA A 233 -5.39 7.95 16.59
C ALA A 233 -5.68 9.45 16.86
N LYS A 234 -5.27 9.97 18.03
CA LYS A 234 -5.52 11.36 18.41
C LYS A 234 -4.92 12.35 17.40
N GLY A 235 -5.72 13.34 17.00
CA GLY A 235 -5.31 14.39 16.07
C GLY A 235 -5.13 13.94 14.62
N MET A 236 -5.71 12.81 14.23
CA MET A 236 -5.76 12.37 12.85
C MET A 236 -7.02 12.86 12.15
N ASP A 237 -6.86 13.25 10.89
CA ASP A 237 -7.95 13.45 9.96
C ASP A 237 -8.26 12.11 9.27
N PHE A 238 -9.51 11.66 9.41
CA PHE A 238 -9.94 10.37 8.87
C PHE A 238 -10.66 10.50 7.53
N ILE A 239 -10.40 9.53 6.67
CA ILE A 239 -11.14 9.32 5.42
C ILE A 239 -11.79 7.94 5.51
N LYS A 240 -13.12 7.94 5.45
CA LYS A 240 -13.90 6.70 5.31
C LYS A 240 -13.66 6.11 3.93
N LEU A 241 -13.28 4.83 3.91
CA LEU A 241 -13.12 4.05 2.69
C LEU A 241 -14.46 3.40 2.31
N GLU A 242 -14.71 3.34 1.02
CA GLU A 242 -15.81 2.52 0.48
C GLU A 242 -15.45 1.03 0.58
N LYS A 243 -16.48 0.18 0.64
CA LYS A 243 -16.27 -1.26 0.45
C LYS A 243 -15.84 -1.52 -0.98
N ALA A 244 -14.92 -2.46 -1.16
CA ALA A 244 -14.49 -2.82 -2.49
C ALA A 244 -15.59 -3.62 -3.22
N GLN A 245 -16.01 -3.16 -4.40
CA GLN A 245 -17.06 -3.82 -5.17
C GLN A 245 -16.66 -5.25 -5.56
N GLY A 246 -17.57 -6.20 -5.30
CA GLY A 246 -17.41 -7.61 -5.69
C GLY A 246 -16.33 -8.37 -4.94
N ARG A 247 -15.75 -7.81 -3.85
CA ARG A 247 -14.63 -8.42 -3.12
C ARG A 247 -14.61 -8.11 -1.64
N SER A 248 -13.88 -8.92 -0.88
CA SER A 248 -13.66 -8.64 0.54
C SER A 248 -12.71 -7.45 0.74
N GLY A 249 -12.99 -6.65 1.78
CA GLY A 249 -12.16 -5.51 2.19
C GLY A 249 -12.60 -4.16 1.65
N TRP A 250 -11.64 -3.23 1.62
CA TRP A 250 -11.89 -1.80 1.36
C TRP A 250 -11.32 -1.37 0.01
N ALA A 251 -11.99 -0.41 -0.62
CA ALA A 251 -11.55 0.25 -1.85
C ALA A 251 -10.30 1.10 -1.58
N PRO A 252 -9.46 1.38 -2.60
CA PRO A 252 -8.29 2.24 -2.45
C PRO A 252 -8.63 3.64 -1.93
N THR A 253 -7.67 4.30 -1.29
CA THR A 253 -7.84 5.66 -0.77
C THR A 253 -8.12 6.65 -1.90
N PRO A 254 -9.20 7.45 -1.85
CA PRO A 254 -9.46 8.49 -2.85
C PRO A 254 -8.46 9.64 -2.77
N VAL A 255 -8.14 10.24 -3.90
CA VAL A 255 -7.19 11.37 -4.01
C VAL A 255 -7.52 12.27 -5.20
N CYS A 256 -7.19 13.54 -5.12
CA CYS A 256 -7.16 14.48 -6.24
C CYS A 256 -5.77 15.09 -6.39
N LEU A 257 -5.32 15.19 -7.65
CA LEU A 257 -3.96 15.52 -8.04
C LEU A 257 -3.96 16.73 -8.98
N SER A 258 -3.05 17.67 -8.77
CA SER A 258 -2.88 18.82 -9.67
C SER A 258 -1.40 19.07 -9.91
N LEU A 259 -1.00 19.05 -11.18
CA LEU A 259 0.37 19.31 -11.62
C LEU A 259 0.46 20.75 -12.14
N GLY A 260 1.46 21.50 -11.65
CA GLY A 260 1.68 22.91 -11.97
C GLY A 260 0.46 23.80 -11.73
N GLY A 261 -0.37 23.48 -10.74
CA GLY A 261 -1.58 24.25 -10.40
C GLY A 261 -2.74 24.11 -11.39
N ARG A 262 -2.71 23.14 -12.32
CA ARG A 262 -3.76 22.97 -13.32
C ARG A 262 -5.10 22.58 -12.72
N ALA A 263 -6.14 23.25 -13.20
CA ALA A 263 -7.54 23.00 -12.91
C ALA A 263 -8.29 22.45 -14.14
N PRO A 264 -9.31 21.59 -13.93
CA PRO A 264 -9.65 20.95 -12.66
C PRO A 264 -8.58 19.93 -12.25
N ALA A 265 -8.45 19.69 -10.93
CA ALA A 265 -7.61 18.60 -10.43
C ALA A 265 -8.14 17.25 -10.96
N ALA A 266 -7.23 16.31 -11.23
CA ALA A 266 -7.59 14.97 -11.65
C ALA A 266 -7.77 14.08 -10.41
N CYS A 267 -8.94 13.45 -10.26
CA CYS A 267 -9.26 12.62 -9.11
C CYS A 267 -9.22 11.12 -9.45
N GLY A 268 -8.78 10.31 -8.48
CA GLY A 268 -8.63 8.87 -8.60
C GLY A 268 -8.20 8.26 -7.27
N THR A 269 -7.18 7.40 -7.30
CA THR A 269 -6.79 6.62 -6.12
C THR A 269 -5.33 6.83 -5.72
N ALA A 270 -5.08 6.78 -4.42
CA ALA A 270 -3.76 6.82 -3.83
C ALA A 270 -3.41 5.47 -3.21
N LEU A 271 -2.11 5.20 -3.26
CA LEU A 271 -1.46 4.15 -2.52
C LEU A 271 -0.34 4.77 -1.69
N VAL A 272 -0.47 4.67 -0.37
CA VAL A 272 0.66 4.89 0.52
C VAL A 272 1.55 3.66 0.47
N ASP A 273 2.76 3.81 -0.08
CA ASP A 273 3.67 2.69 -0.36
C ASP A 273 5.01 2.92 0.32
N THR A 274 5.26 2.20 1.42
CA THR A 274 6.54 2.25 2.13
C THR A 274 7.62 1.41 1.48
N GLY A 275 7.29 0.52 0.54
CA GLY A 275 8.22 -0.37 -0.14
C GLY A 275 9.14 0.35 -1.11
N VAL A 276 8.76 1.53 -1.61
CA VAL A 276 9.52 2.29 -2.63
C VAL A 276 9.82 3.73 -2.22
N THR A 277 10.93 4.27 -2.74
CA THR A 277 11.31 5.69 -2.61
C THR A 277 10.93 6.53 -3.83
N THR A 278 10.57 5.86 -4.92
CA THR A 278 10.14 6.47 -6.19
C THR A 278 8.62 6.54 -6.21
N MET A 279 8.09 7.70 -6.56
CA MET A 279 6.67 7.90 -6.81
C MET A 279 6.32 7.40 -8.21
N TYR A 280 5.20 6.69 -8.33
CA TYR A 280 4.59 6.34 -9.61
C TYR A 280 3.29 7.12 -9.75
N LEU A 281 3.16 7.83 -10.87
CA LEU A 281 2.09 8.79 -11.08
C LEU A 281 1.41 8.54 -12.41
N THR A 282 0.09 8.45 -12.42
CA THR A 282 -0.73 8.43 -13.64
C THR A 282 -1.68 9.63 -13.57
N LEU A 283 -1.61 10.47 -14.60
CA LEU A 283 -2.44 11.66 -14.76
C LEU A 283 -2.96 11.73 -16.19
N PRO A 284 -4.11 12.39 -16.42
CA PRO A 284 -4.65 12.58 -17.77
C PRO A 284 -3.78 13.56 -18.56
N PRO A 285 -3.83 13.52 -19.92
CA PRO A 285 -3.07 14.43 -20.77
C PRO A 285 -3.24 15.91 -20.41
N ALA A 286 -4.45 16.34 -20.03
CA ALA A 286 -4.73 17.71 -19.60
C ALA A 286 -3.82 18.20 -18.45
N GLN A 287 -3.42 17.30 -17.55
CA GLN A 287 -2.49 17.60 -16.46
C GLN A 287 -1.01 17.53 -16.90
N LEU A 288 -0.69 16.83 -17.99
CA LEU A 288 0.70 16.52 -18.38
C LEU A 288 1.26 17.39 -19.52
N THR A 289 0.43 17.80 -20.49
CA THR A 289 0.90 18.47 -21.72
C THR A 289 1.77 19.69 -21.40
N GLY A 290 3.03 19.71 -21.82
CA GLY A 290 3.96 20.82 -21.56
C GLY A 290 4.53 20.91 -20.12
N GLN A 291 4.27 19.91 -19.27
CA GLN A 291 4.81 19.81 -17.90
C GLN A 291 5.65 18.56 -17.67
N THR A 292 6.07 17.89 -18.75
CA THR A 292 6.82 16.64 -18.68
C THR A 292 8.07 16.67 -19.55
N GLN A 293 9.09 15.95 -19.11
CA GLN A 293 10.34 15.73 -19.82
C GLN A 293 10.79 14.27 -19.65
N PRO A 294 11.61 13.72 -20.57
CA PRO A 294 12.26 12.44 -20.32
C PRO A 294 13.34 12.58 -19.24
N ASN A 295 13.44 11.62 -18.34
CA ASN A 295 14.59 11.50 -17.45
C ASN A 295 15.82 10.93 -18.23
N PRO A 296 17.02 10.81 -17.60
CA PRO A 296 18.20 10.26 -18.29
C PRO A 296 18.03 8.83 -18.85
N ALA A 297 17.05 8.07 -18.35
CA ALA A 297 16.70 6.75 -18.85
C ALA A 297 15.61 6.77 -19.94
N GLY A 298 15.21 7.95 -20.41
CA GLY A 298 14.15 8.14 -21.42
C GLY A 298 12.73 7.95 -20.88
N VAL A 299 12.56 7.82 -19.57
CA VAL A 299 11.25 7.61 -18.94
C VAL A 299 10.58 8.96 -18.66
N PRO A 300 9.30 9.16 -19.05
CA PRO A 300 8.61 10.43 -18.79
C PRO A 300 8.50 10.73 -17.28
N THR A 301 8.78 11.99 -16.92
CA THR A 301 8.69 12.54 -15.57
C THR A 301 8.20 13.99 -15.63
N PRO A 302 7.59 14.57 -14.58
CA PRO A 302 7.33 16.00 -14.53
C PRO A 302 8.62 16.83 -14.69
N THR A 303 8.50 17.99 -15.33
CA THR A 303 9.59 18.96 -15.45
C THR A 303 10.03 19.42 -14.06
N GLY A 304 11.35 19.49 -13.84
CA GLY A 304 11.91 19.93 -12.55
C GLY A 304 11.33 21.26 -12.07
N GLY A 305 11.03 21.38 -10.78
CA GLY A 305 10.42 22.57 -10.18
C GLY A 305 8.89 22.63 -10.29
N THR A 306 8.26 21.80 -11.12
CA THR A 306 6.79 21.77 -11.25
C THR A 306 6.15 21.28 -9.95
N ALA A 307 5.25 22.08 -9.38
CA ALA A 307 4.54 21.73 -8.16
C ALA A 307 3.55 20.58 -8.41
N LEU A 308 3.58 19.55 -7.59
CA LEU A 308 2.56 18.49 -7.55
C LEU A 308 1.78 18.62 -6.23
N ARG A 309 0.49 18.93 -6.33
CA ARG A 309 -0.43 18.93 -5.20
C ARG A 309 -1.14 17.58 -5.11
N ILE A 310 -1.18 17.02 -3.91
CA ILE A 310 -1.87 15.76 -3.59
C ILE A 310 -2.84 16.05 -2.46
N ALA A 311 -4.14 15.86 -2.70
CA ALA A 311 -5.20 16.03 -1.71
C ALA A 311 -5.96 14.73 -1.55
N PHE A 312 -5.90 14.12 -0.36
CA PHE A 312 -6.59 12.87 -0.07
C PHE A 312 -8.09 13.12 0.17
N GLY A 313 -8.89 12.07 0.06
CA GLY A 313 -10.33 12.12 0.30
C GLY A 313 -11.14 12.33 -0.98
N PRO A 314 -12.44 12.02 -0.97
CA PRO A 314 -13.34 12.30 -2.08
C PRO A 314 -13.33 13.80 -2.42
N GLY A 315 -13.11 14.14 -3.69
CA GLY A 315 -12.99 15.53 -4.13
C GLY A 315 -11.77 16.29 -3.57
N GLY A 316 -10.84 15.61 -2.90
CA GLY A 316 -9.69 16.25 -2.23
C GLY A 316 -10.08 17.02 -0.96
N SER A 317 -11.12 16.56 -0.26
CA SER A 317 -11.65 17.17 0.98
C SER A 317 -10.81 16.92 2.23
N GLY A 318 -9.88 15.96 2.19
CA GLY A 318 -9.03 15.57 3.31
C GLY A 318 -7.65 16.26 3.29
N PRO A 319 -6.70 15.72 4.09
CA PRO A 319 -5.35 16.23 4.18
C PRO A 319 -4.67 16.35 2.82
N SER A 320 -3.86 17.39 2.67
CA SER A 320 -3.15 17.65 1.42
C SER A 320 -1.72 18.14 1.66
N TYR A 321 -0.89 17.95 0.65
CA TYR A 321 0.47 18.47 0.61
C TYR A 321 0.90 18.78 -0.81
N VAL A 322 1.97 19.57 -0.92
CA VAL A 322 2.57 19.98 -2.18
C VAL A 322 4.08 19.88 -2.05
N PHE A 323 4.73 19.45 -3.13
CA PHE A 323 6.18 19.52 -3.27
C PHE A 323 6.51 19.84 -4.74
N LYS A 324 7.76 20.23 -5.00
CA LYS A 324 8.24 20.48 -6.36
C LYS A 324 8.96 19.25 -6.91
N ALA A 325 8.68 18.88 -8.15
CA ALA A 325 9.33 17.75 -8.81
C ALA A 325 10.86 17.95 -8.84
N GLY A 326 11.60 16.94 -8.36
CA GLY A 326 13.07 16.98 -8.31
C GLY A 326 13.67 17.74 -7.12
N ASP A 327 12.86 18.37 -6.27
CA ASP A 327 13.35 19.06 -5.07
C ASP A 327 13.85 18.04 -4.03
N GLN A 328 15.17 17.91 -3.89
CA GLN A 328 15.77 17.01 -2.89
C GLN A 328 15.88 17.64 -1.49
N THR A 329 15.60 18.93 -1.36
CA THR A 329 15.64 19.65 -0.09
C THR A 329 14.35 19.45 0.70
N ASP A 330 13.21 19.29 0.01
CA ASP A 330 11.95 18.87 0.61
C ASP A 330 11.99 17.37 1.00
N PRO A 331 11.92 17.05 2.30
CA PRO A 331 11.91 15.66 2.78
C PRO A 331 10.74 14.81 2.26
N SER A 332 9.61 15.45 1.94
CA SER A 332 8.38 14.80 1.48
C SER A 332 8.37 14.54 -0.03
N ALA A 333 9.23 15.23 -0.79
CA ALA A 333 9.40 15.00 -2.21
C ALA A 333 10.02 13.61 -2.45
N PRO A 334 9.45 12.77 -3.34
CA PRO A 334 9.96 11.44 -3.64
C PRO A 334 11.37 11.53 -4.24
N HIS A 335 12.14 10.45 -4.15
CA HIS A 335 13.50 10.42 -4.73
C HIS A 335 13.46 10.68 -6.25
N ALA A 336 12.46 10.10 -6.92
CA ALA A 336 12.14 10.33 -8.31
C ALA A 336 10.63 10.18 -8.53
N ILE A 337 10.14 10.71 -9.65
CA ILE A 337 8.77 10.50 -10.13
C ILE A 337 8.87 9.76 -11.46
N ILE A 338 8.06 8.73 -11.64
CA ILE A 338 7.88 8.03 -12.92
C ILE A 338 6.43 8.18 -13.33
N LEU A 339 6.21 8.76 -14.52
CA LEU A 339 4.88 8.79 -15.12
C LEU A 339 4.58 7.42 -15.75
N VAL A 340 3.51 6.81 -15.28
CA VAL A 340 3.03 5.52 -15.77
C VAL A 340 1.85 5.77 -16.69
N ASN A 341 1.98 5.43 -17.97
CA ASN A 341 0.90 5.56 -18.93
C ASN A 341 -0.16 4.47 -18.69
N ARG A 342 -1.31 4.86 -18.14
CA ARG A 342 -2.51 4.04 -17.99
C ARG A 342 -3.73 4.89 -18.36
N PRO A 343 -4.16 4.88 -19.64
CA PRO A 343 -5.29 5.68 -20.09
C PRO A 343 -6.53 5.47 -19.21
N GLY A 344 -7.26 6.55 -18.93
CA GLY A 344 -8.48 6.51 -18.11
C GLY A 344 -8.27 6.27 -16.61
N THR A 345 -7.02 6.17 -16.13
CA THR A 345 -6.72 6.00 -14.71
C THR A 345 -6.06 7.25 -14.14
N VAL A 346 -6.43 7.62 -12.91
CA VAL A 346 -5.69 8.57 -12.08
C VAL A 346 -5.19 7.84 -10.85
N PHE A 347 -3.88 7.86 -10.65
CA PHE A 347 -3.24 7.08 -9.60
C PHE A 347 -1.97 7.74 -9.10
N VAL A 348 -1.73 7.67 -7.79
CA VAL A 348 -0.44 7.99 -7.19
C VAL A 348 0.00 6.90 -6.22
N ASN A 349 1.22 6.42 -6.39
CA ASN A 349 1.99 5.77 -5.36
C ASN A 349 2.82 6.85 -4.67
N THR A 350 2.54 7.15 -3.41
CA THR A 350 3.14 8.32 -2.74
C THR A 350 4.63 8.16 -2.43
N SER A 351 5.15 6.93 -2.51
CA SER A 351 6.41 6.49 -1.89
C SER A 351 6.43 6.60 -0.36
N VAL A 352 7.48 6.06 0.23
CA VAL A 352 7.75 6.10 1.67
C VAL A 352 7.91 7.52 2.20
N ARG A 353 8.28 8.49 1.34
CA ARG A 353 8.57 9.86 1.76
C ARG A 353 7.34 10.66 2.19
N LEU A 354 6.13 10.17 1.92
CA LEU A 354 4.91 10.68 2.55
C LEU A 354 5.03 10.71 4.08
N LEU A 355 5.74 9.73 4.67
CA LEU A 355 5.93 9.63 6.12
C LEU A 355 6.81 10.75 6.71
N ASN A 356 7.44 11.57 5.88
CA ASN A 356 8.10 12.79 6.33
C ASN A 356 7.12 13.96 6.51
N ARG A 357 5.87 13.81 6.07
CA ARG A 357 4.81 14.82 6.17
C ARG A 357 3.63 14.36 7.03
N PHE A 358 3.32 13.07 7.02
CA PHE A 358 2.21 12.51 7.78
C PHE A 358 2.57 11.21 8.50
N ASP A 359 2.08 11.05 9.72
CA ASP A 359 1.79 9.72 10.24
C ASP A 359 0.57 9.15 9.51
N TYR A 360 0.55 7.85 9.25
CA TYR A 360 -0.47 7.18 8.45
C TYR A 360 -1.09 5.99 9.19
N LEU A 361 -2.41 6.01 9.38
CA LEU A 361 -3.17 4.94 10.03
C LEU A 361 -4.01 4.18 9.01
N TYR A 362 -4.11 2.87 9.19
CA TYR A 362 -5.12 2.04 8.54
C TYR A 362 -5.95 1.27 9.56
N ASP A 363 -7.26 1.40 9.45
CA ASP A 363 -8.27 0.68 10.23
C ASP A 363 -8.98 -0.35 9.36
N ALA A 364 -8.66 -1.62 9.59
CA ALA A 364 -9.16 -2.72 8.78
C ALA A 364 -10.62 -3.08 9.09
N ASP A 365 -11.09 -2.79 10.30
CA ASP A 365 -12.43 -3.17 10.75
C ASP A 365 -13.44 -2.08 10.39
N GLY A 366 -13.09 -0.82 10.66
CA GLY A 366 -13.95 0.32 10.34
C GLY A 366 -13.78 0.84 8.91
N GLY A 367 -12.70 0.50 8.21
CA GLY A 367 -12.47 1.00 6.85
C GLY A 367 -12.14 2.47 6.82
N PHE A 368 -11.11 2.85 7.56
CA PHE A 368 -10.62 4.21 7.57
C PHE A 368 -9.13 4.23 7.26
N VAL A 369 -8.70 5.30 6.62
CA VAL A 369 -7.32 5.76 6.71
C VAL A 369 -7.27 7.05 7.49
N GLY A 370 -6.22 7.25 8.27
CA GLY A 370 -5.98 8.47 9.05
C GLY A 370 -4.66 9.10 8.66
N PHE A 371 -4.61 10.43 8.62
CA PHE A 371 -3.37 11.17 8.45
C PHE A 371 -3.23 12.19 9.57
N ARG A 372 -2.05 12.26 10.19
CA ARG A 372 -1.71 13.31 11.15
C ARG A 372 -0.44 14.02 10.66
N PRO A 373 -0.46 15.35 10.46
CA PRO A 373 0.74 16.09 10.10
C PRO A 373 1.86 15.85 11.11
N VAL A 374 3.08 15.65 10.62
CA VAL A 374 4.28 15.63 11.47
C VAL A 374 5.08 16.91 11.24
N ALA A 375 5.77 17.37 12.28
CA ALA A 375 6.70 18.47 12.13
C ALA A 375 7.75 18.11 11.06
N SER A 376 7.98 19.04 10.13
CA SER A 376 9.05 18.90 9.15
C SER A 376 10.37 18.63 9.89
N PRO A 377 11.16 17.62 9.47
CA PRO A 377 12.45 17.33 10.08
C PRO A 377 13.41 18.52 9.98
#